data_AF-X1UAW7-F1
#
_entry.id   AF-X1UAW7-F1
#
_cell.length_a   1.000
_cell.length_b   1.000
_cell.length_c   1.000
_cell.angle_alpha   90.00
_cell.angle_beta   90.00
_cell.angle_gamma   90.00
#
_symmetry.space_group_name_H-M   'P 1'
#
loop_
_entity.id
_entity.type
_entity.pdbx_description
1 polymer ?
#
loop_
_entity_poly.entity_id
_entity_poly.type
_entity_poly.pdbx_seq_one_letter_code
_entity_poly.pdbx_strand_id
1 'polypeptide(L)'
;MSKPTAVVCLSGGLDSCVTAAIAAQSHDPALLHVNYGQRTEARELVSFAEIADFYNAEKRLVLNLNFFAEIGGSSLTDVSEAVPAGDTARAEIPSTYVPFRNASILSAAVAWAEVIGASAVYIGAVEEDSSRLPRL
;
A
#
# COMPACT_ATOMS: atom_id res chain seq x y z
N MET A 1 0.32 23.62 -19.54
CA MET A 1 1.50 22.82 -19.15
C MET A 1 0.97 21.51 -18.59
N SER A 2 1.53 20.35 -18.98
CA SER A 2 1.15 19.09 -18.32
C SER A 2 1.64 19.12 -16.88
N LYS A 3 0.91 18.48 -15.96
CA LYS A 3 1.36 18.40 -14.58
C LYS A 3 2.55 17.43 -14.51
N PRO A 4 3.48 17.61 -13.57
CA PRO A 4 4.50 16.59 -13.33
C PRO A 4 3.85 15.28 -12.86
N THR A 5 4.42 14.13 -13.22
CA THR A 5 3.91 12.83 -12.78
C THR A 5 4.27 12.57 -11.32
N ALA A 6 3.36 12.00 -10.56
CA ALA A 6 3.63 11.50 -9.20
C ALA A 6 3.16 10.06 -9.04
N VAL A 7 3.97 9.21 -8.42
CA VAL A 7 3.55 7.86 -8.03
C VAL A 7 2.70 7.94 -6.77
N VAL A 8 1.53 7.31 -6.79
CA VAL A 8 0.65 7.23 -5.62
C VAL A 8 0.46 5.77 -5.24
N CYS A 9 0.83 5.42 -4.00
CA CYS A 9 0.56 4.10 -3.44
C CYS A 9 -0.94 4.00 -3.12
N LEU A 10 -1.66 3.19 -3.91
CA LEU A 10 -3.11 3.11 -3.89
C LEU A 10 -3.57 1.70 -3.51
N SER A 11 -4.08 1.52 -2.29
CA SER A 11 -4.65 0.24 -1.82
C SER A 11 -6.12 0.06 -2.17
N GLY A 12 -6.82 1.14 -2.54
CA GLY A 12 -8.28 1.14 -2.73
C GLY A 12 -9.07 1.47 -1.46
N GLY A 13 -8.39 1.67 -0.32
CA GLY A 13 -8.97 2.17 0.92
C GLY A 13 -9.13 3.70 0.95
N LEU A 14 -9.88 4.20 1.93
CA LEU A 14 -10.20 5.63 2.10
C LEU A 14 -8.96 6.53 2.09
N ASP A 15 -7.96 6.24 2.92
CA ASP A 15 -6.78 7.10 3.07
C ASP A 15 -5.96 7.18 1.78
N SER A 16 -5.83 6.04 1.10
CA SER A 16 -5.16 5.98 -0.21
C SER A 16 -5.92 6.73 -1.31
N CYS A 17 -7.27 6.72 -1.24
CA CYS A 17 -8.13 7.47 -2.16
C CYS A 17 -8.02 8.99 -1.92
N VAL A 18 -8.05 9.43 -0.66
CA VAL A 18 -7.82 10.83 -0.29
C VAL A 18 -6.42 11.27 -0.70
N THR A 19 -5.42 10.42 -0.52
CA THR A 19 -4.03 10.68 -0.96
C THR A 19 -3.95 10.88 -2.46
N ALA A 20 -4.62 10.03 -3.25
CA ALA A 20 -4.72 10.20 -4.70
C ALA A 20 -5.43 11.51 -5.08
N ALA A 21 -6.50 11.88 -4.37
CA ALA A 21 -7.20 13.14 -4.57
C ALA A 21 -6.31 14.36 -4.31
N ILE A 22 -5.47 14.31 -3.26
CA ILE A 22 -4.50 15.36 -2.95
C ILE A 22 -3.43 15.45 -4.03
N ALA A 23 -2.85 14.31 -4.44
CA ALA A 23 -1.83 14.27 -5.49
C ALA A 23 -2.36 14.84 -6.82
N ALA A 24 -3.59 14.46 -7.21
CA ALA A 24 -4.22 14.88 -8.46
C ALA A 24 -4.47 16.40 -8.56
N GLN A 25 -4.47 17.14 -7.44
CA GLN A 25 -4.59 18.59 -7.46
C GLN A 25 -3.39 19.23 -8.19
N SER A 26 -2.18 18.71 -8.00
CA SER A 26 -0.93 19.31 -8.50
C SER A 26 -0.11 18.41 -9.44
N HIS A 27 -0.42 17.11 -9.53
CA HIS A 27 0.32 16.13 -10.33
C HIS A 27 -0.60 15.29 -11.22
N ASP A 28 -0.02 14.65 -12.23
CA ASP A 28 -0.65 13.58 -13.00
C ASP A 28 -0.36 12.23 -12.29
N PRO A 29 -1.37 11.56 -11.70
CA PRO A 29 -1.15 10.41 -10.85
C PRO A 29 -0.79 9.14 -11.65
N ALA A 30 0.33 8.53 -11.30
CA ALA A 30 0.70 7.18 -11.67
C ALA A 30 0.38 6.25 -10.48
N LEU A 31 -0.56 5.33 -10.65
CA LEU A 31 -1.14 4.59 -9.53
C LEU A 31 -0.45 3.24 -9.36
N LEU A 32 0.07 2.99 -8.15
CA LEU A 32 0.72 1.75 -7.77
C LEU A 32 -0.14 0.99 -6.76
N HIS A 33 -0.58 -0.21 -7.14
CA HIS A 33 -1.18 -1.19 -6.24
C HIS A 33 -0.16 -2.25 -5.84
N VAL A 34 -0.26 -2.74 -4.60
CA VAL A 34 0.64 -3.77 -4.09
C VAL A 34 -0.15 -4.89 -3.45
N ASN A 35 0.02 -6.08 -4.01
CA ASN A 35 -0.46 -7.35 -3.48
C ASN A 35 0.67 -8.02 -2.71
N TYR A 36 0.34 -8.64 -1.59
CA TYR A 36 1.28 -9.42 -0.78
C TYR A 36 0.59 -10.60 -0.11
N GLY A 37 -0.54 -11.06 -0.65
CA GLY A 37 -1.32 -12.16 -0.10
C GLY A 37 -2.32 -11.73 0.98
N GLN A 38 -2.63 -10.43 1.09
CA GLN A 38 -3.64 -9.95 2.03
C GLN A 38 -5.03 -10.50 1.67
N ARG A 39 -5.83 -10.82 2.69
CA ARG A 39 -7.18 -11.40 2.50
C ARG A 39 -8.13 -10.51 1.70
N THR A 40 -7.87 -9.22 1.68
CA THR A 40 -8.68 -8.19 0.99
C THR A 40 -8.24 -7.94 -0.45
N GLU A 41 -7.18 -8.60 -0.94
CA GLU A 41 -6.52 -8.33 -2.23
C GLU A 41 -7.51 -8.22 -3.39
N ALA A 42 -8.43 -9.19 -3.55
CA ALA A 42 -9.40 -9.18 -4.65
C ALA A 42 -10.32 -7.95 -4.61
N ARG A 43 -10.76 -7.51 -3.42
CA ARG A 43 -11.62 -6.34 -3.26
C ARG A 43 -10.82 -5.04 -3.48
N GLU A 44 -9.62 -4.99 -2.94
CA GLU A 44 -8.70 -3.86 -3.08
C GLU A 44 -8.33 -3.62 -4.55
N LEU A 45 -8.10 -4.68 -5.31
CA LEU A 45 -7.78 -4.60 -6.74
C LEU A 45 -8.96 -4.05 -7.57
N VAL A 46 -10.20 -4.42 -7.23
CA VAL A 46 -11.39 -3.84 -7.87
C VAL A 46 -11.46 -2.33 -7.59
N SER A 47 -11.33 -1.93 -6.33
CA SER A 47 -11.35 -0.52 -5.95
C SER A 47 -10.19 0.27 -6.57
N PHE A 48 -9.00 -0.32 -6.67
CA PHE A 48 -7.87 0.26 -7.38
C PHE A 48 -8.22 0.56 -8.85
N ALA A 49 -8.81 -0.41 -9.56
CA ALA A 49 -9.19 -0.24 -10.96
C ALA A 49 -10.23 0.88 -11.13
N GLU A 50 -11.28 0.90 -10.29
CA GLU A 50 -12.32 1.93 -10.31
C GLU A 50 -11.76 3.33 -10.06
N ILE A 51 -10.87 3.48 -9.08
CA ILE A 51 -10.23 4.76 -8.78
C ILE A 51 -9.28 5.18 -9.92
N ALA A 52 -8.55 4.23 -10.51
CA ALA A 52 -7.67 4.50 -11.64
C ALA A 52 -8.44 4.95 -12.88
N ASP A 53 -9.63 4.38 -13.12
CA ASP A 53 -10.55 4.83 -14.16
C ASP A 53 -11.10 6.22 -13.87
N PHE A 54 -11.53 6.49 -12.63
CA PHE A 54 -12.02 7.81 -12.22
C PHE A 54 -11.01 8.93 -12.49
N TYR A 55 -9.73 8.71 -12.18
CA TYR A 55 -8.66 9.68 -12.43
C TYR A 55 -8.13 9.66 -13.87
N ASN A 56 -8.62 8.78 -14.75
CA ASN A 56 -8.05 8.51 -16.07
C ASN A 56 -6.54 8.27 -16.03
N ALA A 57 -6.07 7.56 -15.00
CA ALA A 57 -4.64 7.33 -14.79
C ALA A 57 -4.07 6.46 -15.92
N GLU A 58 -3.22 7.03 -16.77
CA GLU A 58 -2.59 6.30 -17.88
C GLU A 58 -1.57 5.28 -17.38
N LYS A 59 -0.88 5.60 -16.28
CA LYS A 59 0.17 4.77 -15.68
C LYS A 59 -0.40 4.05 -14.46
N ARG A 60 -0.57 2.75 -14.60
CA ARG A 60 -1.10 1.86 -13.56
C ARG A 60 -0.14 0.69 -13.41
N LEU A 61 0.27 0.38 -12.18
CA LEU A 61 1.12 -0.75 -11.90
C LEU A 61 0.56 -1.55 -10.72
N VAL A 62 0.49 -2.86 -10.88
CA VAL A 62 0.17 -3.81 -9.81
C VAL A 62 1.41 -4.65 -9.56
N LEU A 63 1.94 -4.63 -8.34
CA LEU A 63 3.10 -5.42 -7.93
C LEU A 63 2.69 -6.50 -6.94
N ASN A 64 3.27 -7.69 -7.08
CA ASN A 64 3.12 -8.78 -6.12
C ASN A 64 4.42 -8.90 -5.29
N LEU A 65 4.37 -8.55 -4.02
CA LEU A 65 5.49 -8.66 -3.07
C LEU A 65 5.38 -9.96 -2.27
N ASN A 66 5.46 -11.08 -2.99
CA ASN A 66 5.29 -12.43 -2.41
C ASN A 66 6.37 -12.78 -1.37
N PHE A 67 7.49 -12.06 -1.35
CA PHE A 67 8.55 -12.26 -0.37
C PHE A 67 8.09 -12.02 1.07
N PHE A 68 6.99 -11.27 1.30
CA PHE A 68 6.43 -11.17 2.65
C PHE A 68 5.95 -12.51 3.21
N ALA A 69 5.37 -13.37 2.35
CA ALA A 69 5.00 -14.72 2.74
C ALA A 69 6.23 -15.62 2.98
N GLU A 70 7.31 -15.41 2.23
CA GLU A 70 8.58 -16.12 2.44
C GLU A 70 9.28 -15.72 3.75
N ILE A 71 9.20 -14.43 4.13
CA ILE A 71 9.74 -13.93 5.40
C ILE A 71 8.88 -14.41 6.58
N GLY A 72 7.56 -14.46 6.41
CA GLY A 72 6.63 -14.83 7.47
C GLY A 72 6.51 -13.78 8.58
N GLY A 73 6.06 -14.22 9.77
CA GLY A 73 5.88 -13.32 10.93
C GLY A 73 4.57 -12.51 10.90
N SER A 74 3.65 -12.83 9.99
CA SER A 74 2.31 -12.25 9.92
C SER A 74 1.25 -13.30 9.59
N SER A 75 0.14 -13.30 10.33
CA SER A 75 -1.07 -14.09 10.06
C SER A 75 -1.86 -13.61 8.83
N LEU A 76 -1.46 -12.48 8.23
CA LEU A 76 -1.97 -12.05 6.93
C LEU A 76 -1.32 -12.79 5.76
N THR A 77 -0.11 -13.30 5.94
CA THR A 77 0.68 -13.96 4.89
C THR A 77 0.82 -15.47 5.11
N ASP A 78 0.54 -15.94 6.33
CA ASP A 78 0.56 -17.36 6.69
C ASP A 78 -0.86 -17.96 6.66
N VAL A 79 -1.12 -18.84 5.70
CA VAL A 79 -2.42 -19.48 5.49
C VAL A 79 -2.67 -20.65 6.46
N SER A 80 -1.67 -21.02 7.27
CA SER A 80 -1.74 -22.18 8.16
C SER A 80 -2.31 -21.89 9.55
N GLU A 81 -2.47 -20.61 9.93
CA GLU A 81 -2.92 -20.21 11.26
C GLU A 81 -4.33 -19.59 11.26
N ALA A 82 -5.16 -20.01 12.22
CA ALA A 82 -6.46 -19.39 12.48
C ALA A 82 -6.26 -18.00 13.10
N VAL A 83 -6.91 -16.97 12.55
CA VAL A 83 -6.87 -15.61 13.12
C VAL A 83 -7.55 -15.64 14.50
N PRO A 84 -6.83 -15.29 15.60
CA PRO A 84 -7.44 -15.26 16.92
C PRO A 84 -8.55 -14.21 16.98
N ALA A 85 -9.70 -14.57 17.55
CA ALA A 85 -10.75 -13.60 17.89
C ALA A 85 -10.16 -12.58 18.87
N GLY A 86 -10.26 -11.29 18.53
CA GLY A 86 -9.44 -10.23 19.08
C GLY A 86 -9.41 -10.16 20.60
N ASP A 87 -8.19 -10.07 21.13
CA ASP A 87 -7.92 -9.63 22.49
C ASP A 87 -7.19 -8.29 22.39
N THR A 88 -7.91 -7.20 22.65
CA THR A 88 -7.39 -5.82 22.53
C THR A 88 -6.56 -5.39 23.74
N ALA A 89 -6.26 -6.31 24.66
CA ALA A 89 -5.71 -6.01 25.98
C ALA A 89 -4.18 -6.19 26.12
N ARG A 90 -3.44 -6.57 25.07
CA ARG A 90 -1.97 -6.71 25.15
C ARG A 90 -1.23 -5.70 24.29
N ALA A 91 -0.18 -5.13 24.87
CA ALA A 91 0.88 -4.36 24.20
C ALA A 91 1.77 -5.25 23.29
N GLU A 92 1.16 -6.22 22.62
CA GLU A 92 1.81 -7.15 21.71
C GLU A 92 1.53 -6.69 20.27
N ILE A 93 2.53 -6.83 19.41
CA ILE A 93 2.41 -6.57 17.97
C ILE A 93 1.25 -7.44 17.45
N PRO A 94 0.26 -6.87 16.73
CA PRO A 94 -0.83 -7.66 16.19
C PRO A 94 -0.28 -8.79 15.32
N SER A 95 -0.83 -10.00 15.42
CA SER A 95 -0.41 -11.11 14.55
C SER A 95 -0.57 -10.78 13.07
N THR A 96 -1.46 -9.84 12.72
CA THR A 96 -1.69 -9.35 11.36
C THR A 96 -0.68 -8.31 10.89
N TYR A 97 0.28 -7.90 11.73
CA TYR A 97 1.32 -6.96 11.35
C TYR A 97 2.29 -7.62 10.36
N VAL A 98 2.60 -6.92 9.26
CA VAL A 98 3.61 -7.35 8.29
C VAL A 98 4.88 -6.52 8.52
N PRO A 99 6.01 -7.14 8.92
CA PRO A 99 7.26 -6.43 9.18
C PRO A 99 7.71 -5.55 8.02
N PHE A 100 8.01 -4.28 8.31
CA PHE A 100 8.54 -3.31 7.32
C PHE A 100 7.70 -3.16 6.03
N ARG A 101 6.40 -3.45 6.10
CA ARG A 101 5.48 -3.38 4.95
C ARG A 101 5.54 -2.04 4.21
N ASN A 102 5.31 -0.94 4.94
CA ASN A 102 5.22 0.39 4.33
C ASN A 102 6.56 0.83 3.70
N ALA A 103 7.69 0.50 4.33
CA ALA A 103 9.02 0.80 3.79
C ALA A 103 9.29 0.04 2.48
N SER A 104 8.85 -1.22 2.39
CA SER A 104 8.98 -2.02 1.18
C SER A 104 8.09 -1.49 0.05
N ILE A 105 6.84 -1.12 0.36
CA ILE A 105 5.92 -0.47 -0.59
C ILE A 105 6.53 0.83 -1.11
N LEU A 106 7.06 1.67 -0.21
CA LEU A 106 7.70 2.93 -0.58
C LEU A 106 8.95 2.70 -1.44
N SER A 107 9.75 1.68 -1.14
CA SER A 107 10.93 1.33 -1.93
C SER A 107 10.54 0.92 -3.37
N ALA A 108 9.49 0.12 -3.52
CA ALA A 108 8.95 -0.24 -4.82
C ALA A 108 8.38 0.96 -5.58
N ALA A 109 7.70 1.87 -4.87
CA ALA A 109 7.16 3.10 -5.44
C ALA A 109 8.26 4.03 -5.97
N VAL A 110 9.34 4.21 -5.20
CA VAL A 110 10.51 5.00 -5.61
C VAL A 110 11.21 4.37 -6.81
N ALA A 111 11.42 3.05 -6.80
CA ALA A 111 12.01 2.35 -7.94
C ALA A 111 11.18 2.54 -9.22
N TRP A 112 9.86 2.48 -9.13
CA TRP A 112 8.99 2.74 -10.29
C TRP A 112 8.99 4.22 -10.69
N ALA A 113 8.98 5.14 -9.72
CA ALA A 113 9.05 6.58 -9.95
C ALA A 113 10.28 6.97 -10.78
N GLU A 114 11.44 6.37 -10.50
CA GLU A 114 12.67 6.58 -11.25
C GLU A 114 12.52 6.16 -12.73
N VAL A 115 11.92 5.00 -12.98
CA VAL A 115 11.70 4.48 -14.34
C VAL A 115 10.77 5.37 -15.17
N ILE A 116 9.72 5.94 -14.55
CA ILE A 116 8.73 6.76 -15.26
C ILE A 116 9.02 8.27 -15.19
N GLY A 117 10.11 8.68 -14.54
CA GLY A 117 10.48 10.09 -14.37
C GLY A 117 9.50 10.87 -13.50
N ALA A 118 8.88 10.24 -12.49
CA ALA A 118 7.98 10.92 -11.57
C ALA A 118 8.76 11.81 -10.59
N SER A 119 8.22 12.99 -10.28
CA SER A 119 8.88 13.97 -9.40
C SER A 119 8.53 13.81 -7.93
N ALA A 120 7.54 12.98 -7.61
CA ALA A 120 7.03 12.79 -6.26
C ALA A 120 6.47 11.38 -6.05
N VAL A 121 6.47 10.95 -4.78
CA VAL A 121 5.83 9.73 -4.31
C VAL A 121 4.89 10.09 -3.16
N TYR A 122 3.65 9.61 -3.24
CA TYR A 122 2.63 9.81 -2.21
C TYR A 122 2.25 8.47 -1.57
N ILE A 123 2.13 8.48 -0.24
CA ILE A 123 1.66 7.33 0.56
C ILE A 123 0.71 7.84 1.66
N GLY A 124 -0.46 7.22 1.77
CA GLY A 124 -1.47 7.53 2.78
C GLY A 124 -1.29 6.75 4.07
N ALA A 125 -0.06 6.62 4.58
CA ALA A 125 0.21 5.92 5.82
C ALA A 125 0.03 6.86 7.03
N VAL A 126 -0.56 6.37 8.11
CA VAL A 126 -0.82 7.15 9.34
C VAL A 126 0.07 6.70 10.49
N GLU A 127 0.37 7.58 11.46
CA GLU A 127 1.24 7.27 12.60
C GLU A 127 0.71 6.10 13.46
N GLU A 128 -0.61 5.90 13.49
CA GLU A 128 -1.19 4.75 14.20
C GLU A 128 -0.76 3.40 13.59
N ASP A 129 -0.42 3.35 12.29
CA ASP A 129 0.18 2.17 11.65
C ASP A 129 1.57 1.84 12.22
N SER A 130 2.27 2.83 12.78
CA SER A 130 3.62 2.70 13.33
C SER A 130 3.66 2.55 14.86
N SER A 131 2.60 2.98 15.55
CA SER A 131 2.52 2.98 17.02
C SER A 131 2.60 1.60 17.69
N ARG A 132 2.47 0.51 16.91
CA ARG A 132 2.64 -0.88 17.36
C ARG A 132 3.95 -1.53 16.89
N LEU A 133 4.89 -0.74 16.33
CA LEU A 133 6.19 -1.26 15.88
C LEU A 133 7.07 -1.65 17.08
N PRO A 134 7.77 -2.80 17.03
CA PRO A 134 8.86 -3.07 17.95
C PRO A 134 9.95 -2.01 17.76
N ARG A 135 10.40 -1.41 18.87
CA ARG A 135 11.65 -0.64 18.87
C ARG A 135 12.80 -1.64 18.91
N LEU A 136 13.67 -1.58 17.90
CA LEU A 136 14.94 -2.31 17.86
C LEU A 136 15.81 -1.94 19.06
#